data_AF-A0A2N1R2R4-F1
#
_entry.id   AF-A0A2N1R2R4-F1
#
_cell.length_a   1.000
_cell.length_b   1.000
_cell.length_c   1.000
_cell.angle_alpha   90.00
_cell.angle_beta   90.00
_cell.angle_gamma   90.00
#
_symmetry.space_group_name_H-M   'P 1'
#
loop_
_entity.id
_entity.type
_entity.pdbx_description
1 polymer ?
#
loop_
_entity_poly.entity_id
_entity_poly.type
_entity_poly.pdbx_seq_one_letter_code
_entity_poly.pdbx_strand_id
1 'polypeptide(L)'
;MDLRSFAEGLRALVEKTPLLANEDVIAVLIANPRAGGFAHPAKLAQAMRDLALATADAAGLERRTRSLSWRLRETDSPRHATALAAECLEESALKPKSSWFVILACGDGTSLEFLDELSRAPDELRDRFTVLRLPMGTGNDGSDGRELADSLSRLLGKGAVAVQPALRVRPAP
;
A
#
# COMPACT_ATOMS: atom_id res chain seq x y z
N MET A 1 1.28 -21.47 -1.27
CA MET A 1 1.71 -20.14 -1.75
C MET A 1 1.24 -19.13 -0.72
N ASP A 2 2.13 -18.27 -0.24
CA ASP A 2 2.01 -17.54 1.01
C ASP A 2 2.12 -16.01 0.84
N LEU A 3 2.00 -15.26 1.94
CA LEU A 3 2.11 -13.79 1.94
C LEU A 3 3.45 -13.29 1.37
N ARG A 4 4.56 -14.00 1.61
CA ARG A 4 5.87 -13.65 1.07
C ARG A 4 5.87 -13.68 -0.46
N SER A 5 5.25 -14.71 -1.05
CA SER A 5 5.11 -14.82 -2.51
C SER A 5 4.31 -13.65 -3.10
N PHE A 6 3.25 -13.23 -2.41
CA PHE A 6 2.45 -12.07 -2.78
C PHE A 6 3.26 -10.77 -2.68
N ALA A 7 4.05 -10.61 -1.61
CA ALA A 7 4.90 -9.44 -1.41
C ALA A 7 5.98 -9.31 -2.51
N GLU A 8 6.62 -10.41 -2.91
CA GLU A 8 7.62 -10.38 -4.00
C GLU A 8 6.99 -10.05 -5.35
N GLY A 9 5.79 -10.55 -5.64
CA GLY A 9 5.08 -10.16 -6.86
C GLY A 9 4.72 -8.68 -6.87
N LEU A 10 4.24 -8.12 -5.75
CA LEU A 10 3.99 -6.69 -5.62
C LEU A 10 5.27 -5.87 -5.78
N ARG A 11 6.37 -6.29 -5.16
CA ARG A 11 7.68 -5.66 -5.33
C ARG A 11 8.06 -5.57 -6.81
N ALA A 12 7.90 -6.66 -7.56
CA ALA A 12 8.22 -6.69 -8.99
C ALA A 12 7.38 -5.68 -9.80
N LEU A 13 6.12 -5.44 -9.41
CA LEU A 13 5.31 -4.37 -10.00
C LEU A 13 5.82 -2.98 -9.62
N VAL A 14 6.16 -2.77 -8.35
CA VAL A 14 6.68 -1.48 -7.87
C VAL A 14 8.03 -1.16 -8.52
N GLU A 15 8.89 -2.13 -8.79
CA GLU A 15 10.16 -1.93 -9.52
C GLU A 15 9.97 -1.40 -10.96
N LYS A 16 8.76 -1.52 -11.51
CA LYS A 16 8.40 -1.10 -12.87
C LYS A 16 7.31 -0.04 -12.93
N THR A 17 6.85 0.47 -11.78
CA THR A 17 5.75 1.43 -11.79
C THR A 17 6.19 2.81 -12.29
N PRO A 18 5.43 3.43 -13.21
CA PRO A 18 5.72 4.79 -13.67
C PRO A 18 5.29 5.87 -12.64
N LEU A 19 4.40 5.56 -11.69
CA LEU A 19 3.75 6.53 -10.78
C LEU A 19 4.72 7.40 -9.97
N LEU A 20 5.93 6.89 -9.70
CA LEU A 20 6.95 7.58 -8.89
C LEU A 20 8.33 7.49 -9.56
N ALA A 21 8.40 7.25 -10.87
CA ALA A 21 9.62 6.77 -11.54
C ALA A 21 10.86 7.68 -11.35
N ASN A 22 10.62 8.97 -11.12
CA ASN A 22 11.65 10.00 -10.99
C ASN A 22 12.07 10.30 -9.53
N GLU A 23 11.61 9.51 -8.56
CA GLU A 23 11.83 9.72 -7.13
C GLU A 23 12.58 8.55 -6.48
N ASP A 24 13.40 8.84 -5.46
CA ASP A 24 13.93 7.79 -4.58
C ASP A 24 12.80 7.34 -3.64
N VAL A 25 12.42 6.06 -3.71
CA VAL A 25 11.22 5.55 -3.06
C VAL A 25 11.57 4.57 -1.95
N ILE A 26 10.92 4.75 -0.81
CA ILE A 26 10.81 3.74 0.25
C ILE A 26 9.39 3.18 0.17
N ALA A 27 9.29 1.95 -0.35
CA ALA A 27 8.03 1.25 -0.48
C ALA A 27 7.84 0.29 0.71
N VAL A 28 6.67 0.40 1.35
CA VAL A 28 6.32 -0.44 2.50
C VAL A 28 4.98 -1.12 2.23
N LEU A 29 4.99 -2.44 2.14
CA LEU A 29 3.79 -3.26 2.16
C LEU A 29 3.40 -3.54 3.60
N ILE A 30 2.25 -3.00 4.02
CA ILE A 30 1.60 -3.34 5.28
C ILE A 30 0.55 -4.41 4.98
N ALA A 31 0.74 -5.61 5.51
CA ALA A 31 -0.17 -6.73 5.30
C ALA A 31 -0.83 -7.15 6.62
N ASN A 32 -2.12 -7.45 6.57
CA ASN A 32 -2.79 -8.15 7.66
C ASN A 32 -3.03 -9.61 7.24
N PRO A 33 -2.24 -10.58 7.74
CA PRO A 33 -2.39 -11.99 7.36
C PRO A 33 -3.77 -12.57 7.68
N ARG A 34 -4.51 -11.95 8.62
CA ARG A 34 -5.89 -12.34 8.99
C ARG A 34 -6.96 -11.69 8.13
N ALA A 35 -6.61 -10.80 7.20
CA ALA A 35 -7.58 -10.21 6.27
C ALA A 35 -8.13 -11.26 5.31
N GLY A 36 -9.38 -11.08 4.85
CA GLY A 36 -10.10 -12.09 4.08
C GLY A 36 -9.39 -12.55 2.80
N GLY A 37 -8.63 -11.66 2.14
CA GLY A 37 -7.83 -11.97 0.95
C GLY A 37 -6.68 -12.95 1.20
N PHE A 38 -6.19 -13.03 2.44
CA PHE A 38 -5.14 -13.97 2.85
C PHE A 38 -5.68 -15.16 3.64
N ALA A 39 -6.71 -14.95 4.46
CA ALA A 39 -7.29 -15.97 5.32
C ALA A 39 -8.10 -17.04 4.56
N HIS A 40 -8.64 -16.70 3.38
CA HIS A 40 -9.44 -17.63 2.57
C HIS A 40 -8.66 -18.15 1.36
N PRO A 41 -8.41 -19.48 1.25
CA PRO A 41 -7.59 -20.04 0.16
C PRO A 41 -8.07 -19.69 -1.25
N ALA A 42 -9.38 -19.66 -1.49
CA ALA A 42 -9.93 -19.29 -2.79
C ALA A 42 -9.66 -17.82 -3.16
N LYS A 43 -9.77 -16.91 -2.16
CA LYS A 43 -9.47 -15.48 -2.36
C LYS A 43 -7.97 -15.26 -2.56
N LEU A 44 -7.13 -15.95 -1.80
CA LEU A 44 -5.68 -15.91 -1.99
C LEU A 44 -5.28 -16.42 -3.37
N ALA A 45 -5.86 -17.53 -3.83
CA ALA A 45 -5.60 -18.05 -5.17
C ALA A 45 -6.02 -17.07 -6.26
N GLN A 46 -7.16 -16.37 -6.09
CA GLN A 46 -7.56 -15.31 -7.02
C GLN A 46 -6.58 -14.13 -6.97
N ALA A 47 -6.19 -13.67 -5.78
CA ALA A 47 -5.26 -12.57 -5.63
C ALA A 47 -3.90 -12.85 -6.29
N MET A 48 -3.41 -14.08 -6.17
CA MET A 48 -2.17 -14.51 -6.83
C MET A 48 -2.32 -14.58 -8.35
N ARG A 49 -3.49 -14.97 -8.88
CA ARG A 49 -3.75 -14.93 -10.33
C ARG A 49 -3.76 -13.49 -10.85
N ASP A 50 -4.45 -12.59 -10.17
CA ASP A 50 -4.51 -11.17 -10.56
C ASP A 50 -3.12 -10.54 -10.53
N LEU A 51 -2.31 -10.87 -9.51
CA LEU A 51 -0.94 -10.42 -9.39
C LEU A 51 -0.03 -10.98 -10.50
N ALA A 52 -0.20 -12.26 -10.86
CA ALA A 52 0.57 -12.87 -11.94
C ALA A 52 0.25 -12.22 -13.29
N LEU A 53 -1.04 -11.94 -13.56
CA LEU A 53 -1.48 -11.22 -14.77
C LEU A 53 -0.90 -9.81 -14.81
N ALA A 54 -1.02 -9.05 -13.72
CA ALA A 54 -0.43 -7.72 -13.63
C ALA A 54 1.10 -7.73 -13.83
N THR A 55 1.78 -8.76 -13.34
CA THR A 55 3.24 -8.91 -13.52
C THR A 55 3.60 -9.22 -14.96
N ALA A 56 2.78 -10.02 -15.65
CA ALA A 56 2.94 -10.28 -17.07
C ALA A 56 2.71 -9.00 -17.90
N ASP A 57 1.68 -8.22 -17.58
CA ASP A 57 1.43 -6.92 -18.23
C ASP A 57 2.57 -5.93 -17.99
N ALA A 58 3.18 -5.96 -16.80
CA ALA A 58 4.35 -5.16 -16.47
C ALA A 58 5.64 -5.62 -17.19
N ALA A 59 5.65 -6.76 -17.89
CA ALA A 59 6.88 -7.32 -18.46
C ALA A 59 7.57 -6.34 -19.42
N GLY A 60 6.79 -5.62 -20.24
CA GLY A 60 7.27 -4.65 -21.22
C GLY A 60 7.56 -3.25 -20.66
N LEU A 61 7.25 -2.98 -19.39
CA LEU A 61 7.56 -1.69 -18.77
C LEU A 61 9.03 -1.61 -18.38
N GLU A 62 9.60 -0.42 -18.58
CA GLU A 62 10.96 -0.11 -18.12
C GLU A 62 11.03 -0.16 -16.60
N ARG A 63 12.19 -0.59 -16.09
CA ARG A 63 12.47 -0.50 -14.66
C ARG A 63 12.67 0.95 -14.27
N ARG A 64 12.31 1.26 -13.03
CA ARG A 64 12.62 2.56 -12.42
C ARG A 64 14.13 2.83 -12.46
N THR A 65 14.49 4.08 -12.69
CA THR A 65 15.89 4.54 -12.74
C THR A 65 16.40 4.99 -11.37
N ARG A 66 15.50 5.43 -10.50
CA ARG A 66 15.79 5.89 -9.13
C ARG A 66 15.75 4.75 -8.12
N SER A 67 16.31 4.99 -6.94
CA SER A 67 16.44 3.95 -5.92
C SER A 67 15.08 3.50 -5.37
N LEU A 68 15.00 2.21 -5.02
CA LEU A 68 13.84 1.60 -4.37
C LEU A 68 14.32 0.81 -3.15
N SER A 69 13.81 1.15 -1.96
CA SER A 69 13.88 0.32 -0.77
C SER A 69 12.53 -0.36 -0.57
N TRP A 70 12.50 -1.68 -0.43
CA TRP A 70 11.27 -2.46 -0.26
C TRP A 70 11.20 -3.10 1.13
N ARG A 71 10.03 -3.06 1.75
CA ARG A 71 9.78 -3.65 3.08
C ARG A 71 8.41 -4.30 3.14
N LEU A 72 8.35 -5.47 3.78
CA LEU A 72 7.10 -6.10 4.20
C LEU A 72 6.97 -5.95 5.72
N ARG A 73 5.82 -5.46 6.20
CA ARG A 73 5.45 -5.43 7.61
C ARG A 73 4.10 -6.10 7.79
N GLU A 74 4.03 -7.03 8.74
CA GLU A 74 2.81 -7.76 9.06
C GLU A 74 2.19 -7.19 10.33
N THR A 75 0.88 -7.01 10.34
CA THR A 75 0.14 -6.70 11.56
C THR A 75 -0.24 -7.99 12.28
N ASP A 76 -0.08 -8.03 13.60
CA ASP A 76 -0.40 -9.21 14.43
C ASP A 76 -1.52 -8.98 15.46
N SER A 77 -1.87 -7.72 15.72
CA SER A 77 -2.75 -7.29 16.81
C SER A 77 -3.51 -6.01 16.44
N PRO A 78 -4.66 -5.73 17.11
CA PRO A 78 -5.37 -4.46 16.95
C PRO A 78 -4.45 -3.28 17.24
N ARG A 79 -4.62 -2.16 16.52
CA ARG A 79 -3.80 -0.94 16.63
C ARG A 79 -2.32 -1.10 16.21
N HIS A 80 -1.86 -2.28 15.81
CA HIS A 80 -0.49 -2.43 15.32
C HIS A 80 -0.28 -1.63 14.02
N ALA A 81 -1.30 -1.47 13.17
CA ALA A 81 -1.20 -0.61 11.99
C ALA A 81 -0.96 0.87 12.34
N THR A 82 -1.50 1.36 13.46
CA THR A 82 -1.19 2.69 14.01
C THR A 82 0.28 2.79 14.40
N ALA A 83 0.83 1.78 15.10
CA ALA A 83 2.24 1.77 15.47
C ALA A 83 3.16 1.76 14.22
N LEU A 84 2.82 0.96 13.21
CA LEU A 84 3.55 0.92 11.94
C LEU A 84 3.52 2.26 11.20
N ALA A 85 2.38 2.98 11.24
CA ALA A 85 2.27 4.32 10.66
C ALA A 85 3.18 5.32 11.38
N ALA A 86 3.19 5.31 12.72
CA ALA A 86 4.07 6.16 13.53
C ALA A 86 5.56 5.89 13.23
N GLU A 87 5.97 4.61 13.15
CA GLU A 87 7.34 4.25 12.78
C GLU A 87 7.72 4.77 11.38
N CYS A 88 6.82 4.67 10.40
CA CYS A 88 7.07 5.19 9.06
C CYS A 88 7.21 6.71 9.07
N LEU A 89 6.37 7.42 9.85
CA LEU A 89 6.43 8.87 10.00
C LEU A 89 7.76 9.32 10.63
N GLU A 90 8.17 8.70 11.73
CA GLU A 90 9.44 8.99 12.40
C GLU A 90 10.63 8.80 11.46
N GLU A 91 10.67 7.69 10.72
CA GLU A 91 11.75 7.43 9.79
C GLU A 91 11.71 8.37 8.56
N SER A 92 10.51 8.76 8.12
CA SER A 92 10.36 9.73 7.01
C SER A 92 10.92 11.11 7.36
N ALA A 93 10.88 11.50 8.64
CA ALA A 93 11.48 12.73 9.11
C ALA A 93 13.02 12.70 8.98
N LEU A 94 13.63 11.53 9.15
CA LEU A 94 15.09 11.31 8.98
C LEU A 94 15.51 11.19 7.52
N LYS A 95 14.57 10.99 6.58
CA LYS A 95 14.83 10.78 5.15
C LYS A 95 14.04 11.75 4.26
N PRO A 96 14.30 13.07 4.35
CA PRO A 96 13.47 14.09 3.72
C PRO A 96 13.51 14.13 2.18
N LYS A 97 14.45 13.43 1.55
CA LYS A 97 14.59 13.37 0.09
C LYS A 97 13.92 12.14 -0.54
N SER A 98 13.32 11.28 0.28
CA SER A 98 12.69 10.04 -0.17
C SER A 98 11.18 10.17 -0.12
N SER A 99 10.53 9.67 -1.16
CA SER A 99 9.08 9.52 -1.20
C SER A 99 8.69 8.18 -0.60
N TRP A 100 7.57 8.17 0.12
CA TRP A 100 7.10 7.01 0.85
C TRP A 100 5.90 6.43 0.15
N PHE A 101 6.02 5.21 -0.35
CA PHE A 101 4.94 4.50 -1.03
C PHE A 101 4.42 3.36 -0.17
N VAL A 102 3.27 3.56 0.45
CA VAL A 102 2.67 2.57 1.35
C VAL A 102 1.60 1.79 0.61
N ILE A 103 1.73 0.48 0.57
CA ILE A 103 0.71 -0.43 0.04
C ILE A 103 0.02 -1.10 1.22
N LEU A 104 -1.28 -0.88 1.36
CA LEU A 104 -2.11 -1.46 2.41
C LEU A 104 -2.82 -2.70 1.86
N ALA A 105 -2.29 -3.89 2.15
CA ALA A 105 -2.90 -5.17 1.85
C ALA A 105 -3.65 -5.69 3.10
N CYS A 106 -4.75 -5.03 3.42
CA CYS A 106 -5.52 -5.32 4.63
C CYS A 106 -7.00 -4.98 4.43
N GLY A 107 -7.83 -5.21 5.46
CA GLY A 107 -9.23 -4.80 5.44
C GLY A 107 -9.43 -3.36 5.91
N ASP A 108 -10.64 -2.82 5.74
CA ASP A 108 -10.95 -1.41 6.00
C ASP A 108 -10.57 -0.96 7.42
N GLY A 109 -10.79 -1.79 8.44
CA GLY A 109 -10.42 -1.46 9.82
C GLY A 109 -8.92 -1.22 10.00
N THR A 110 -8.09 -2.12 9.47
CA THR A 110 -6.62 -1.98 9.55
C THR A 110 -6.11 -0.83 8.67
N SER A 111 -6.69 -0.65 7.49
CA SER A 111 -6.36 0.49 6.61
C SER A 111 -6.68 1.82 7.30
N LEU A 112 -7.84 1.91 7.95
CA LEU A 112 -8.26 3.09 8.70
C LEU A 112 -7.35 3.36 9.89
N GLU A 113 -6.91 2.34 10.63
CA GLU A 113 -5.95 2.50 11.75
C GLU A 113 -4.62 3.12 11.29
N PHE A 114 -4.12 2.74 10.12
CA PHE A 114 -2.91 3.33 9.54
C PHE A 114 -3.14 4.78 9.09
N LEU A 115 -4.24 5.01 8.34
CA LEU A 115 -4.56 6.32 7.77
C LEU A 115 -4.95 7.35 8.83
N ASP A 116 -5.62 6.94 9.91
CA ASP A 116 -5.97 7.81 11.03
C ASP A 116 -4.70 8.41 11.66
N GLU A 117 -3.66 7.60 11.85
CA GLU A 117 -2.38 8.08 12.35
C GLU A 117 -1.65 8.97 11.33
N LEU A 118 -1.58 8.53 10.07
CA LEU A 118 -0.96 9.31 8.99
C LEU A 118 -1.64 10.69 8.81
N SER A 119 -2.97 10.77 8.98
CA SER A 119 -3.74 12.00 8.83
C SER A 119 -3.45 13.05 9.91
N ARG A 120 -2.86 12.64 11.03
CA ARG A 120 -2.51 13.53 12.15
C ARG A 120 -1.10 14.11 12.01
N ALA A 121 -0.30 13.58 11.10
CA ALA A 121 1.04 14.08 10.84
C ALA A 121 1.00 15.52 10.28
N PRO A 122 2.05 16.32 10.52
CA PRO A 122 2.26 17.59 9.84
C PRO A 122 2.21 17.42 8.32
N ASP A 123 1.68 18.43 7.64
CA ASP A 123 1.47 18.42 6.19
C ASP A 123 2.79 18.13 5.45
N GLU A 124 3.91 18.67 5.91
CA GLU A 124 5.23 18.50 5.27
C GLU A 124 5.74 17.05 5.31
N LEU A 125 5.29 16.25 6.28
CA LEU A 125 5.57 14.82 6.33
C LEU A 125 4.55 14.05 5.51
N ARG A 126 3.26 14.37 5.70
CA ARG A 126 2.15 13.68 5.05
C ARG A 126 2.22 13.76 3.52
N ASP A 127 2.62 14.90 2.98
CA ASP A 127 2.73 15.13 1.52
C ASP A 127 3.80 14.27 0.85
N ARG A 128 4.66 13.59 1.62
CA ARG A 128 5.65 12.62 1.11
C ARG A 128 5.08 11.21 0.96
N PHE A 129 3.90 10.94 1.51
CA PHE A 129 3.29 9.63 1.50
C PHE A 129 2.26 9.51 0.38
N THR A 130 2.48 8.51 -0.48
CA THR A 130 1.47 8.00 -1.39
C THR A 130 0.99 6.66 -0.85
N VAL A 131 -0.33 6.47 -0.75
CA VAL A 131 -0.93 5.24 -0.23
C VAL A 131 -1.74 4.55 -1.31
N LEU A 132 -1.58 3.24 -1.46
CA LEU A 132 -2.40 2.37 -2.30
C LEU A 132 -3.07 1.31 -1.42
N ARG A 133 -4.41 1.30 -1.38
CA ARG A 133 -5.23 0.38 -0.60
C ARG A 133 -5.74 -0.74 -1.49
N LEU A 134 -5.29 -1.96 -1.22
CA LEU A 134 -5.72 -3.15 -1.93
C LEU A 134 -6.98 -3.74 -1.28
N PRO A 135 -7.94 -4.27 -2.07
CA PRO A 135 -9.18 -4.85 -1.56
C PRO A 135 -8.96 -6.25 -0.96
N MET A 136 -8.21 -6.32 0.14
CA MET A 136 -7.86 -7.58 0.82
C MET A 136 -8.76 -7.91 2.01
N GLY A 137 -9.70 -7.03 2.35
CA GLY A 137 -10.76 -7.25 3.33
C GLY A 137 -12.01 -7.92 2.76
N THR A 138 -13.10 -7.84 3.53
CA THR A 138 -14.43 -8.31 3.14
C THR A 138 -15.34 -7.20 2.64
N GLY A 139 -15.25 -5.99 3.23
CA GLY A 139 -15.99 -4.79 2.78
C GLY A 139 -15.28 -4.10 1.61
N ASN A 140 -14.02 -3.71 1.81
CA ASN A 140 -13.18 -3.02 0.84
C ASN A 140 -13.79 -1.68 0.35
N ASP A 141 -14.62 -1.05 1.17
CA ASP A 141 -15.27 0.22 0.82
C ASP A 141 -14.23 1.34 0.65
N GLY A 142 -13.09 1.21 1.34
CA GLY A 142 -11.98 2.14 1.28
C GLY A 142 -10.87 1.73 0.32
N SER A 143 -10.99 0.68 -0.49
CA SER A 143 -9.91 0.30 -1.41
C SER A 143 -9.82 1.23 -2.63
N ASP A 144 -8.64 1.30 -3.22
CA ASP A 144 -8.39 2.10 -4.41
C ASP A 144 -8.86 1.42 -5.70
N GLY A 145 -9.29 0.16 -5.63
CA GLY A 145 -9.99 -0.49 -6.73
C GLY A 145 -11.04 -1.44 -6.19
N ARG A 146 -12.11 -1.65 -6.94
CA ARG A 146 -13.19 -2.58 -6.53
C ARG A 146 -12.70 -4.02 -6.48
N GLU A 147 -11.78 -4.35 -7.39
CA GLU A 147 -11.11 -5.64 -7.47
C GLU A 147 -9.59 -5.44 -7.35
N LEU A 148 -8.87 -6.52 -7.00
CA LEU A 148 -7.43 -6.43 -6.87
C LEU A 148 -6.78 -6.05 -8.20
N ALA A 149 -7.20 -6.67 -9.30
CA ALA A 149 -6.71 -6.36 -10.64
C ALA A 149 -6.82 -4.87 -10.98
N ASP A 150 -7.93 -4.22 -10.62
CA ASP A 150 -8.13 -2.77 -10.81
C ASP A 150 -7.10 -1.95 -10.01
N SER A 151 -6.92 -2.31 -8.73
CA SER A 151 -5.93 -1.66 -7.86
C SER A 151 -4.50 -1.82 -8.38
N LEU A 152 -4.14 -3.02 -8.87
CA LEU A 152 -2.82 -3.29 -9.43
C LEU A 152 -2.60 -2.56 -10.75
N SER A 153 -3.64 -2.38 -11.57
CA SER A 153 -3.54 -1.67 -12.84
C SER A 153 -3.10 -0.21 -12.68
N ARG A 154 -3.37 0.39 -11.50
CA ARG A 154 -2.88 1.73 -11.15
C ARG A 154 -1.36 1.81 -11.13
N LEU A 155 -0.69 0.73 -10.70
CA LEU A 155 0.78 0.62 -10.74
C LEU A 155 1.34 0.52 -12.16
N LEU A 156 0.50 0.23 -13.15
CA LEU A 156 0.90 -0.02 -14.54
C LEU A 156 0.52 1.14 -15.48
N GLY A 157 0.38 2.35 -14.93
CA GLY A 157 0.12 3.57 -15.70
C GLY A 157 -1.35 3.90 -15.93
N LYS A 158 -2.29 3.10 -15.38
CA LYS A 158 -3.72 3.48 -15.34
C LYS A 158 -4.10 4.33 -14.13
N GLY A 159 -3.14 4.57 -13.22
CA GLY A 159 -3.34 5.36 -12.01
C GLY A 159 -2.75 6.75 -12.13
N ALA A 160 -3.18 7.63 -11.23
CA ALA A 160 -2.53 8.90 -10.95
C ALA A 160 -2.48 9.10 -9.43
N VAL A 161 -1.45 9.80 -8.94
CA VAL A 161 -1.40 10.23 -7.54
C VAL A 161 -2.34 11.44 -7.39
N ALA A 162 -3.24 11.36 -6.42
CA ALA A 162 -4.18 12.42 -6.13
C ALA A 162 -4.32 12.61 -4.62
N VAL A 163 -4.56 13.85 -4.20
CA VAL A 163 -4.86 14.16 -2.80
C VAL A 163 -6.29 13.73 -2.49
N GLN A 164 -6.45 12.89 -1.46
CA GLN A 164 -7.76 12.53 -0.94
C GLN A 164 -8.05 13.32 0.34
N PRO A 165 -9.15 14.10 0.40
CA PRO A 165 -9.53 14.78 1.62
C PRO A 165 -9.97 13.78 2.70
N ALA A 166 -9.67 14.09 3.96
CA ALA A 166 -10.10 13.30 5.12
C ALA A 166 -11.04 14.12 5.99
N LEU A 167 -12.08 13.47 6.53
CA LEU A 167 -12.99 14.07 7.51
C LEU A 167 -12.63 13.59 8.90
N ARG A 168 -12.34 14.54 9.80
CA ARG A 168 -12.06 14.24 11.21
C ARG A 168 -13.22 14.69 12.08
N VAL A 169 -13.90 13.72 12.69
CA VAL A 169 -14.92 14.00 13.70
C VAL A 169 -14.24 14.21 15.05
N ARG A 170 -14.50 15.35 15.69
CA ARG A 170 -14.10 15.63 17.08
C ARG A 170 -15.38 15.70 17.91
N PRO A 171 -15.59 14.78 18.88
CA PRO A 171 -16.72 14.88 19.80
C PRO A 171 -16.69 16.24 20.52
N ALA A 172 -17.88 16.77 20.83
CA ALA A 172 -17.98 17.92 21.73
C ALA A 172 -17.41 17.54 23.11
N PRO A 173 -16.70 18.47 23.78
CA PRO A 173 -16.09 18.22 25.09
C PRO A 173 -17.13 17.89 26.17
#